data_AF-A0A6G3XVA0-F1
#
_entry.id   AF-A0A6G3XVA0-F1
#
_cell.length_a   1.000
_cell.length_b   1.000
_cell.length_c   1.000
_cell.angle_alpha   90.00
_cell.angle_beta   90.00
_cell.angle_gamma   90.00
#
_symmetry.space_group_name_H-M   'P 1'
#
loop_
_entity.id
_entity.type
_entity.pdbx_description
1 polymer ?
#
loop_
_entity_poly.entity_id
_entity_poly.type
_entity_poly.pdbx_seq_one_letter_code
_entity_poly.pdbx_strand_id
1 'polypeptide(L)'
;NPGNSGGPLLDATGAVIGINSAIQSTGGGLGQSQAGSIGLGFAIPINQAKNVAEQLIKTGKPVYPVIGATVTMEEKTGGAAISAEGAGGTPAVTPNGPAAKAGLKAGDVITKFNDTVIDSGPTLIGEIWTRKPGEKVTL
;
A
#
# COMPACT_ATOMS: atom_id res chain seq x y z
N ASN A 1 -3.29 -19.16 10.66
CA ASN A 1 -4.51 -19.75 11.24
C ASN A 1 -5.41 -18.64 11.73
N PRO A 2 -6.74 -18.75 11.58
CA PRO A 2 -7.67 -17.81 12.20
C PRO A 2 -7.33 -17.59 13.69
N GLY A 3 -7.29 -16.34 14.14
CA GLY A 3 -6.96 -15.97 15.52
C GLY A 3 -5.56 -15.37 15.74
N ASN A 4 -4.66 -15.41 14.76
CA ASN A 4 -3.37 -14.69 14.85
C ASN A 4 -3.44 -13.23 14.34
N SER A 5 -4.50 -12.87 13.61
CA SER A 5 -4.72 -11.51 13.10
C SER A 5 -4.74 -10.49 14.25
N GLY A 6 -3.94 -9.43 14.12
CA GLY A 6 -3.73 -8.42 15.15
C GLY A 6 -2.58 -8.73 16.11
N GLY A 7 -2.06 -9.96 16.13
CA GLY A 7 -0.89 -10.33 16.92
C GLY A 7 0.44 -9.89 16.30
N PRO A 8 1.53 -9.81 17.10
CA PRO A 8 2.83 -9.39 16.60
C PRO A 8 3.49 -10.47 15.73
N LEU A 9 4.25 -10.02 14.74
CA LEU A 9 5.29 -10.79 14.07
C LEU A 9 6.62 -10.38 14.67
N LEU A 10 7.39 -11.36 15.16
CA LEU A 10 8.66 -11.14 15.84
C LEU A 10 9.84 -11.64 14.99
N ASP A 11 10.99 -10.97 15.08
CA ASP A 11 12.26 -11.53 14.62
C ASP A 11 12.90 -12.45 15.68
N ALA A 12 14.06 -13.02 15.35
CA ALA A 12 14.79 -13.93 16.23
C ALA A 12 15.28 -13.30 17.55
N THR A 13 15.29 -11.96 17.64
CA THR A 13 15.66 -11.23 18.86
C THR A 13 14.45 -10.95 19.75
N GLY A 14 13.24 -11.23 19.27
CA GLY A 14 11.98 -10.88 19.94
C GLY A 14 11.49 -9.47 19.64
N ALA A 15 12.12 -8.75 18.70
CA ALA A 15 11.65 -7.44 18.29
C ALA A 15 10.41 -7.57 17.40
N VAL A 16 9.42 -6.69 17.60
CA VAL A 16 8.21 -6.66 16.75
C VAL A 16 8.56 -6.04 15.40
N ILE A 17 8.43 -6.82 14.34
CA ILE A 17 8.71 -6.39 12.95
C ILE A 17 7.44 -6.20 12.11
N GLY A 18 6.30 -6.71 12.59
CA GLY A 18 5.02 -6.50 11.93
C GLY A 18 3.80 -6.90 12.77
N ILE A 19 2.61 -6.69 12.21
CA ILE A 19 1.33 -7.10 12.76
C ILE A 19 0.68 -8.05 11.77
N ASN A 20 0.38 -9.28 12.19
CA ASN A 20 -0.26 -10.27 11.33
C ASN A 20 -1.64 -9.76 10.90
N SER A 21 -1.93 -9.75 9.60
CA SER A 21 -3.22 -9.24 9.08
C SER A 21 -4.05 -10.34 8.46
N ALA A 22 -3.47 -11.12 7.54
CA ALA A 22 -4.18 -12.12 6.76
C ALA A 22 -3.34 -13.38 6.50
N ILE A 23 -4.04 -14.46 6.21
CA ILE A 23 -3.49 -15.67 5.60
C ILE A 23 -4.17 -15.88 4.25
N GLN A 24 -3.42 -16.30 3.24
CA GLN A 24 -4.08 -16.83 2.04
C GLN A 24 -4.60 -18.24 2.39
N SER A 25 -5.89 -18.46 2.18
CA SER A 25 -6.56 -19.74 2.43
C SER A 25 -7.10 -20.25 1.09
N THR A 26 -6.79 -21.47 0.67
CA THR A 26 -7.36 -22.02 -0.57
C THR A 26 -8.87 -22.20 -0.42
N GLY A 27 -9.63 -21.77 -1.43
CA GLY A 27 -11.10 -21.76 -1.42
C GLY A 27 -11.75 -23.07 -1.00
N GLY A 28 -12.74 -22.98 -0.10
CA GLY A 28 -13.65 -24.07 0.21
C GLY A 28 -14.81 -24.08 -0.79
N GLY A 29 -14.85 -25.09 -1.66
CA GLY A 29 -16.08 -25.46 -2.34
C GLY A 29 -17.17 -25.78 -1.31
N LEU A 30 -18.43 -25.49 -1.66
CA LEU A 30 -19.61 -25.66 -0.82
C LEU A 30 -19.61 -27.02 -0.11
N GLY A 31 -19.33 -27.00 1.21
CA GLY A 31 -19.47 -28.16 2.09
C GLY A 31 -18.18 -28.78 2.65
N GLN A 32 -17.00 -28.20 2.47
CA GLN A 32 -15.77 -28.71 3.12
C GLN A 32 -15.17 -27.75 4.15
N SER A 33 -14.74 -28.35 5.26
CA SER A 33 -14.12 -27.75 6.44
C SER A 33 -13.08 -26.69 6.09
N GLN A 34 -13.10 -25.62 6.89
CA GLN A 34 -12.22 -24.46 6.84
C GLN A 34 -10.77 -24.83 6.46
N ALA A 35 -10.37 -24.47 5.24
CA ALA A 35 -9.02 -24.72 4.75
C ALA A 35 -8.00 -24.04 5.68
N GLY A 36 -7.06 -24.83 6.20
CA GLY A 36 -5.93 -24.33 7.00
C GLY A 36 -5.00 -23.41 6.20
N SER A 37 -4.09 -22.73 6.90
CA SER A 37 -3.07 -21.90 6.25
C SER A 37 -2.17 -22.76 5.34
N ILE A 38 -1.96 -22.32 4.09
CA ILE A 38 -1.03 -22.95 3.15
C ILE A 38 0.44 -22.56 3.39
N GLY A 39 0.78 -22.07 4.59
CA GLY A 39 2.12 -21.59 4.92
C GLY A 39 2.45 -20.18 4.44
N LEU A 40 1.48 -19.46 3.86
CA LEU A 40 1.62 -18.04 3.50
C LEU A 40 0.90 -17.14 4.52
N GLY A 41 1.69 -16.31 5.23
CA GLY A 41 1.22 -15.31 6.17
C GLY A 41 1.63 -13.91 5.74
N PHE A 42 0.72 -12.94 5.89
CA PHE A 42 0.96 -11.54 5.58
C PHE A 42 0.95 -10.72 6.87
N ALA A 43 1.89 -9.78 6.94
CA ALA A 43 2.01 -8.86 8.05
C ALA A 43 2.12 -7.42 7.55
N ILE A 44 1.47 -6.50 8.26
CA ILE A 44 1.65 -5.06 8.10
C ILE A 44 2.97 -4.68 8.79
N PRO A 45 3.90 -3.98 8.13
CA PRO A 45 5.17 -3.57 8.73
C PRO A 45 4.98 -2.76 10.02
N ILE A 46 5.82 -2.99 11.03
CA ILE A 46 5.66 -2.34 12.35
C ILE A 46 5.70 -0.80 12.27
N ASN A 47 6.51 -0.23 11.38
CA ASN A 47 6.60 1.22 11.23
C ASN A 47 5.29 1.84 10.72
N GLN A 48 4.57 1.14 9.84
CA GLN A 48 3.25 1.56 9.36
C GLN A 48 2.22 1.47 10.49
N ALA A 49 2.20 0.35 11.24
CA ALA A 49 1.29 0.17 12.36
C ALA A 49 1.51 1.23 13.46
N LYS A 50 2.77 1.55 13.77
CA LYS A 50 3.13 2.60 14.76
C LYS A 50 2.61 3.97 14.34
N ASN A 51 2.82 4.38 13.08
CA ASN A 51 2.35 5.67 12.58
C ASN A 51 0.81 5.79 12.68
N VAL A 52 0.09 4.75 12.27
CA VAL A 52 -1.38 4.71 12.38
C VAL A 52 -1.81 4.79 13.86
N ALA A 53 -1.18 4.05 14.75
CA ALA A 53 -1.49 4.06 16.18
C ALA A 53 -1.28 5.46 16.79
N GLU A 54 -0.15 6.11 16.49
CA GLU A 54 0.15 7.47 16.95
C GLU A 54 -0.91 8.49 16.49
N GLN A 55 -1.36 8.39 15.23
CA GLN A 55 -2.42 9.26 14.70
C GLN A 55 -3.77 9.01 15.39
N LEU A 56 -4.15 7.74 15.57
CA LEU A 56 -5.38 7.37 16.28
C LEU A 56 -5.37 7.88 17.73
N ILE A 57 -4.25 7.75 18.44
CA ILE A 57 -4.10 8.26 19.80
C ILE A 57 -4.25 9.80 19.83
N LYS A 58 -3.65 10.49 18.86
CA LYS A 58 -3.59 11.97 18.86
C LYS A 58 -4.88 12.64 18.39
N THR A 59 -5.52 12.12 17.34
CA THR A 59 -6.63 12.79 16.64
C THR A 59 -7.88 11.91 16.51
N GLY A 60 -7.80 10.63 16.89
CA GLY A 60 -8.87 9.66 16.70
C GLY A 60 -9.08 9.22 15.25
N LYS A 61 -8.28 9.71 14.29
CA LYS A 61 -8.45 9.41 12.86
C LYS A 61 -7.09 9.24 12.15
N PRO A 62 -6.90 8.14 11.41
CA PRO A 62 -5.71 7.99 10.59
C PRO A 62 -5.82 8.87 9.33
N VAL A 63 -4.68 9.40 8.90
CA VAL A 63 -4.49 10.18 7.69
C VAL A 63 -3.40 9.50 6.87
N TYR A 64 -3.74 9.11 5.65
CA TYR A 64 -2.84 8.41 4.74
C TYR A 64 -2.23 9.37 3.71
N PRO A 65 -0.95 9.20 3.35
CA PRO A 65 -0.36 9.93 2.24
C PRO A 65 -1.01 9.49 0.93
N VAL A 66 -1.38 10.45 0.08
CA VAL A 66 -1.88 10.20 -1.27
C VAL A 66 -1.24 11.20 -2.21
N ILE A 67 -0.88 10.75 -3.42
CA ILE A 67 -0.48 11.65 -4.51
C ILE A 67 -1.68 12.05 -5.38
N GLY A 68 -2.78 11.29 -5.33
CA GLY A 68 -3.98 11.58 -6.12
C GLY A 68 -3.86 11.20 -7.60
N ALA A 69 -3.12 10.14 -7.91
CA ALA A 69 -3.05 9.52 -9.23
C ALA A 69 -3.40 8.02 -9.12
N THR A 70 -4.14 7.50 -10.09
CA THR A 70 -4.42 6.08 -10.25
C THR A 70 -3.37 5.47 -11.16
N VAL A 71 -2.69 4.42 -10.70
CA VAL A 71 -1.67 3.71 -11.47
C VAL A 71 -2.11 2.29 -11.79
N THR A 72 -1.56 1.73 -12.87
CA THR A 72 -1.80 0.33 -13.23
C THR A 72 -1.13 -0.60 -12.22
N MET A 73 -1.75 -1.75 -11.94
CA MET A 73 -1.23 -2.74 -10.98
C MET A 73 -0.37 -3.81 -11.66
N GLU A 74 0.17 -3.51 -12.84
CA GLU A 74 1.00 -4.43 -13.61
C GLU A 74 2.41 -4.52 -13.01
N GLU A 75 2.81 -5.72 -12.61
CA GLU A 75 4.15 -6.00 -12.11
C GLU A 75 5.10 -6.15 -13.32
N LYS A 76 5.95 -5.14 -13.56
CA LYS A 76 7.01 -5.04 -14.60
C LYS A 76 6.64 -4.28 -15.89
N THR A 77 6.30 -3.02 -15.75
CA THR A 77 6.12 -2.10 -16.89
C THR A 77 7.29 -1.12 -17.08
N GLY A 78 8.35 -1.24 -16.25
CA GLY A 78 9.47 -0.29 -16.27
C GLY A 78 9.17 1.04 -15.59
N GLY A 79 8.10 1.08 -14.78
CA GLY A 79 7.63 2.25 -14.04
C GLY A 79 6.21 2.08 -13.51
N ALA A 80 5.68 3.07 -12.82
CA ALA A 80 4.27 3.14 -12.46
C ALA A 80 3.53 3.99 -13.49
N ALA A 81 2.82 3.33 -14.41
CA ALA A 81 2.02 4.02 -15.43
C ALA A 81 0.73 4.56 -14.80
N ILE A 82 0.46 5.85 -15.01
CA ILE A 82 -0.82 6.47 -14.64
C ILE A 82 -1.87 6.00 -15.63
N SER A 83 -2.95 5.41 -15.11
CA SER A 83 -4.06 4.89 -15.91
C SER A 83 -4.69 5.97 -16.78
N ALA A 84 -5.39 5.57 -17.85
CA ALA A 84 -6.19 6.49 -18.65
C ALA A 84 -7.35 7.10 -17.83
N GLU A 85 -7.95 6.28 -16.96
CA GLU A 85 -9.07 6.63 -16.10
C GLU A 85 -8.83 6.15 -14.67
N GLY A 86 -9.44 6.83 -13.72
CA GLY A 86 -9.51 6.44 -12.32
C GLY A 86 -10.61 5.40 -12.08
N ALA A 87 -10.69 4.91 -10.84
CA ALA A 87 -11.72 3.95 -10.46
C ALA A 87 -13.13 4.55 -10.62
N GLY A 88 -14.06 3.78 -11.18
CA GLY A 88 -15.47 4.18 -11.30
C GLY A 88 -15.73 5.35 -12.25
N GLY A 89 -14.92 5.54 -13.30
CA GLY A 89 -15.07 6.62 -14.28
C GLY A 89 -14.62 7.98 -13.75
N THR A 90 -13.83 8.00 -12.68
CA THR A 90 -13.22 9.24 -12.16
C THR A 90 -11.98 9.61 -12.98
N PRO A 91 -11.51 10.87 -12.92
CA PRO A 91 -10.25 11.24 -13.55
C PRO A 91 -9.08 10.43 -12.97
N ALA A 92 -8.16 9.95 -13.82
CA ALA A 92 -6.98 9.21 -13.39
C ALA A 92 -6.06 10.05 -12.48
N VAL A 93 -6.05 11.36 -12.67
CA VAL A 93 -5.38 12.32 -11.78
C VAL A 93 -6.45 13.19 -11.14
N THR A 94 -6.49 13.21 -9.81
CA THR A 94 -7.46 13.97 -9.04
C THR A 94 -7.27 15.48 -9.32
N PRO A 95 -8.30 16.19 -9.83
CA PRO A 95 -8.20 17.62 -10.09
C PRO A 95 -7.79 18.40 -8.84
N ASN A 96 -6.84 19.34 -8.99
CA ASN A 96 -6.27 20.13 -7.89
C ASN A 96 -5.52 19.32 -6.80
N GLY A 97 -5.36 18.01 -6.98
CA GLY A 97 -4.59 17.14 -6.08
C GLY A 97 -3.07 17.31 -6.24
N PRO A 98 -2.27 16.64 -5.39
CA PRO A 98 -0.80 16.76 -5.43
C PRO A 98 -0.19 16.41 -6.79
N ALA A 99 -0.60 15.30 -7.42
CA ALA A 99 -0.15 14.88 -8.74
C ALA A 99 -0.51 15.90 -9.83
N ALA A 100 -1.73 16.43 -9.83
CA ALA A 100 -2.14 17.48 -10.75
C ALA A 100 -1.31 18.76 -10.59
N LYS A 101 -1.04 19.16 -9.34
CA LYS A 101 -0.19 20.32 -9.02
C LYS A 101 1.28 20.11 -9.42
N ALA A 102 1.74 18.87 -9.45
CA ALA A 102 3.05 18.48 -9.96
C ALA A 102 3.08 18.37 -11.50
N GLY A 103 1.94 18.51 -12.18
CA GLY A 103 1.83 18.48 -13.64
C GLY A 103 1.64 17.08 -14.24
N LEU A 104 1.44 16.05 -13.42
CA LEU A 104 1.20 14.68 -13.89
C LEU A 104 -0.14 14.54 -14.62
N LYS A 105 -0.18 13.64 -15.60
CA LYS A 105 -1.32 13.37 -16.46
C LYS A 105 -1.53 11.87 -16.66
N ALA A 106 -2.73 11.52 -17.11
CA ALA A 106 -3.02 10.17 -17.59
C ALA A 106 -2.02 9.76 -18.69
N GLY A 107 -1.49 8.54 -18.59
CA GLY A 107 -0.48 8.00 -19.51
C GLY A 107 0.98 8.29 -19.14
N ASP A 108 1.25 9.17 -18.17
CA ASP A 108 2.62 9.36 -17.68
C ASP A 108 3.13 8.09 -16.99
N VAL A 109 4.44 7.84 -17.06
CA VAL A 109 5.09 6.71 -16.40
C VAL A 109 6.11 7.22 -15.38
N ILE A 110 5.84 6.95 -14.11
CA ILE A 110 6.72 7.33 -13.00
C ILE A 110 7.81 6.26 -12.85
N THR A 111 9.06 6.62 -13.11
CA THR A 111 10.20 5.69 -13.06
C THR A 111 11.08 5.87 -11.83
N LYS A 112 10.89 6.96 -11.08
CA LYS A 112 11.62 7.26 -9.86
C LYS A 112 10.70 7.93 -8.84
N PHE A 113 10.98 7.68 -7.56
CA PHE A 113 10.33 8.34 -6.44
C PHE A 113 11.41 8.68 -5.41
N ASN A 114 11.74 9.97 -5.29
CA ASN A 114 12.95 10.47 -4.62
C ASN A 114 14.21 9.80 -5.19
N ASP A 115 14.85 8.94 -4.39
CA ASP A 115 16.04 8.18 -4.74
C ASP A 115 15.73 6.72 -5.08
N THR A 116 14.48 6.29 -4.95
CA THR A 116 14.04 4.93 -5.21
C THR A 116 13.64 4.77 -6.68
N VAL A 117 14.19 3.76 -7.35
CA VAL A 117 13.74 3.36 -8.69
C VAL A 117 12.37 2.69 -8.57
N ILE A 118 11.43 3.12 -9.41
CA ILE A 118 10.09 2.56 -9.49
C ILE A 118 10.01 1.68 -10.74
N ASP A 119 9.71 0.41 -10.53
CA ASP A 119 9.60 -0.60 -11.60
C ASP A 119 8.14 -1.00 -11.91
N SER A 120 7.20 -0.64 -11.04
CA SER A 120 5.78 -0.99 -11.12
C SER A 120 4.89 -0.08 -10.28
N GLY A 121 3.58 -0.09 -10.57
CA GLY A 121 2.58 0.60 -9.75
C GLY A 121 2.54 0.15 -8.28
N PRO A 122 2.54 -1.16 -7.98
CA PRO A 122 2.64 -1.65 -6.60
C PRO A 122 3.86 -1.12 -5.84
N THR A 123 5.03 -1.07 -6.48
CA THR A 123 6.25 -0.48 -5.89
C THR A 123 6.05 0.99 -5.53
N LEU A 124 5.49 1.79 -6.43
CA LEU A 124 5.18 3.20 -6.15
C LEU A 124 4.20 3.36 -4.97
N ILE A 125 3.14 2.56 -4.94
CA ILE A 125 2.14 2.59 -3.85
C ILE A 125 2.81 2.26 -2.51
N GLY A 126 3.66 1.22 -2.48
CA GLY A 126 4.44 0.85 -1.31
C GLY A 126 5.33 1.99 -0.82
N GLU A 127 6.07 2.62 -1.73
CA GLU A 127 6.94 3.75 -1.39
C GLU A 127 6.15 4.95 -0.85
N ILE A 128 5.01 5.29 -1.43
CA ILE A 128 4.13 6.37 -0.93
C ILE A 128 3.67 6.08 0.50
N TRP A 129 3.32 4.84 0.81
CA TRP A 129 2.83 4.45 2.15
C TRP A 129 3.89 4.53 3.25
N THR A 130 5.18 4.61 2.88
CA THR A 130 6.26 4.87 3.84
C THR A 130 6.43 6.36 4.18
N ARG A 131 5.74 7.26 3.47
CA ARG A 131 5.85 8.72 3.64
C ARG A 131 4.84 9.26 4.64
N LYS A 132 5.06 10.51 5.07
CA LYS A 132 4.11 11.25 5.92
C LYS A 132 3.18 12.14 5.08
N PRO A 133 1.90 12.31 5.48
CA PRO A 133 1.05 13.33 4.88
C PRO A 133 1.71 14.71 4.90
N GLY A 134 1.73 15.40 3.76
CA GLY A 134 2.36 16.71 3.61
C GLY A 134 3.87 16.69 3.37
N GLU A 135 4.52 15.53 3.42
CA GLU A 135 5.91 15.37 2.99
C GLU A 135 6.05 15.71 1.50
N LYS A 136 7.07 16.50 1.15
CA LYS A 136 7.40 16.78 -0.24
C LYS A 136 8.30 15.68 -0.77
N VAL A 137 8.01 15.24 -1.98
CA VAL A 137 8.76 14.19 -2.69
C VAL A 137 9.04 14.64 -4.12
N THR A 138 10.02 14.02 -4.75
CA THR A 138 10.40 14.22 -6.14
C THR A 138 10.05 12.99 -6.96
N LEU A 139 9.63 13.18 -8.22
CA LEU A 139 9.29 12.13 -9.18
C LEU A 139 10.23 12.22 -10.39
#